data_AF-A0A948B1C3-F1
#
_entry.id   AF-A0A948B1C3-F1
#
_cell.length_a   1.000
_cell.length_b   1.000
_cell.length_c   1.000
_cell.angle_alpha   90.00
_cell.angle_beta   90.00
_cell.angle_gamma   90.00
#
_symmetry.space_group_name_H-M   'P 1'
#
loop_
_entity.id
_entity.type
_entity.pdbx_description
1 polymer ?
#
loop_
_entity_poly.entity_id
_entity_poly.type
_entity_poly.pdbx_seq_one_letter_code
_entity_poly.pdbx_strand_id
1 'polypeptide(L)'
;MRKFFLHRRAAGFTIIELMIALTILTMLALFGGRIYLNYMSASRDLKAGNLVYEEARFLMEKIVREVRQSAIDYEQYFNQNVLISLNGGGNYSDNYCVYSSFFYDNDNESIGSRNADMEANIVAATLNPAAVRAIENKLFLINLAGNRRTMIKRIERNVDGELIGKVSIVKMEGRDFGEDHINRNDSYNGAAASEAGCLATKSDAREADGLTDTWLCDPDYPCTRNTPLDDDIYEVNCFGFADTVDDDHGFVDISPNALNIVNLQFIVSPKDDPWKAYNMDDVQIQPNVTIQMTAEANPKLVDTTNVARVPSITLTSTITTRNYNEINSDCR
;
A
#
# COMPACT_ATOMS: atom_id res chain seq x y z
N MET A 1 74.22 -3.47 57.63
CA MET A 1 73.52 -4.05 56.47
C MET A 1 73.94 -3.30 55.20
N ARG A 2 74.78 -3.91 54.35
CA ARG A 2 75.21 -3.31 53.07
C ARG A 2 74.30 -3.80 51.94
N LYS A 3 73.53 -2.90 51.34
CA LYS A 3 72.77 -3.17 50.11
C LYS A 3 73.75 -3.17 48.94
N PHE A 4 73.97 -4.34 48.33
CA PHE A 4 74.70 -4.47 47.06
C PHE A 4 73.79 -3.96 45.93
N PHE A 5 74.05 -2.74 45.45
CA PHE A 5 73.48 -2.25 44.20
C PHE A 5 74.23 -2.88 43.02
N LEU A 6 73.69 -3.99 42.51
CA LEU A 6 74.11 -4.56 41.23
C LEU A 6 73.80 -3.53 40.13
N HIS A 7 74.84 -2.86 39.64
CA HIS A 7 74.77 -2.04 38.44
C HIS A 7 74.53 -2.96 37.23
N ARG A 8 73.26 -3.13 36.84
CA ARG A 8 72.94 -3.67 35.51
C ARG A 8 73.47 -2.70 34.46
N ARG A 9 74.47 -3.11 33.69
CA ARG A 9 74.86 -2.40 32.47
C ARG A 9 73.68 -2.50 31.50
N ALA A 10 73.03 -1.36 31.23
CA ALA A 10 72.04 -1.28 30.17
C ALA A 10 72.79 -1.44 28.84
N ALA A 11 72.58 -2.57 28.16
CA ALA A 11 73.03 -2.73 26.79
C ALA A 11 72.25 -1.73 25.92
N GLY A 12 72.96 -0.81 25.27
CA GLY A 12 72.34 0.13 24.33
C GLY A 12 71.90 -0.58 23.06
N PHE A 13 70.72 -0.23 22.54
CA PHE A 13 70.23 -0.72 21.25
C PHE A 13 71.14 -0.23 20.12
N THR A 14 71.42 -1.11 19.15
CA THR A 14 72.13 -0.71 17.94
C THR A 14 71.19 0.00 16.97
N ILE A 15 71.72 0.93 16.16
CA ILE A 15 70.92 1.67 15.16
C ILE A 15 70.23 0.69 14.19
N ILE A 16 70.92 -0.38 13.79
CA ILE A 16 70.37 -1.36 12.85
C ILE A 16 69.17 -2.12 13.43
N GLU A 17 69.18 -2.42 14.73
CA GLU A 17 68.08 -3.08 15.42
C GLU A 17 66.84 -2.17 15.50
N LEU A 18 67.06 -0.87 15.69
CA LEU A 18 65.98 0.12 15.64
C LEU A 18 65.37 0.26 14.24
N MET A 19 66.18 0.22 13.18
CA MET A 19 65.67 0.24 11.81
C MET A 19 64.82 -1.00 11.50
N ILE A 20 65.27 -2.20 11.88
CA ILE A 20 64.53 -3.45 11.66
C ILE A 20 63.23 -3.45 12.48
N ALA A 21 63.25 -2.99 13.73
CA ALA A 21 62.04 -2.90 14.54
C ALA A 21 60.98 -1.97 13.93
N LEU A 22 61.42 -0.83 13.38
CA LEU A 22 60.51 0.14 12.76
C LEU A 22 59.89 -0.38 11.45
N THR A 23 60.64 -1.13 10.64
CA THR A 23 60.08 -1.73 9.42
C THR A 23 59.06 -2.82 9.74
N ILE A 24 59.33 -3.68 10.72
CA ILE A 24 58.37 -4.71 11.16
C ILE A 24 57.12 -4.06 11.74
N LEU A 25 57.27 -3.02 12.58
CA LEU A 25 56.15 -2.32 13.18
C LEU A 25 55.25 -1.65 12.14
N THR A 26 55.85 -0.97 11.16
CA THR A 26 55.07 -0.32 10.08
C THR A 26 54.35 -1.35 9.22
N MET A 27 54.99 -2.47 8.90
CA MET A 27 54.36 -3.58 8.17
C MET A 27 53.15 -4.14 8.95
N LEU A 28 53.30 -4.42 10.24
CA LEU A 28 52.21 -4.90 11.09
C LEU A 28 51.08 -3.87 11.22
N ALA A 29 51.39 -2.59 11.36
CA ALA A 29 50.40 -1.53 11.43
C ALA A 29 49.58 -1.41 10.13
N LEU A 30 50.23 -1.56 8.96
CA LEU A 30 49.53 -1.55 7.67
C LEU A 30 48.62 -2.77 7.50
N PHE A 31 49.07 -3.97 7.91
CA PHE A 31 48.23 -5.17 7.88
C PHE A 31 47.04 -5.04 8.84
N GLY A 32 47.28 -4.62 10.08
CA GLY A 32 46.23 -4.40 11.08
C GLY A 32 45.21 -3.34 10.64
N GLY A 33 45.69 -2.24 10.05
CA GLY A 33 44.84 -1.18 9.52
C GLY A 33 43.89 -1.68 8.42
N ARG A 34 44.39 -2.48 7.48
CA ARG A 34 43.54 -3.07 6.41
C ARG A 34 42.46 -4.00 6.98
N ILE A 35 42.83 -4.88 7.91
CA ILE A 35 41.88 -5.80 8.56
C ILE A 35 40.80 -5.01 9.30
N TYR A 36 41.20 -3.97 10.04
CA TYR A 36 40.26 -3.12 10.76
C TYR A 36 39.29 -2.38 9.84
N LEU A 37 39.77 -1.78 8.75
CA LEU A 37 38.91 -1.09 7.78
C LEU A 37 37.91 -2.05 7.12
N ASN A 38 38.36 -3.25 6.74
CA ASN A 38 37.49 -4.29 6.18
C ASN A 38 36.43 -4.74 7.19
N TYR A 39 36.83 -4.97 8.45
CA TYR A 39 35.90 -5.33 9.52
C TYR A 39 34.86 -4.24 9.77
N MET A 40 35.28 -2.97 9.79
CA MET A 40 34.37 -1.84 9.99
C MET A 40 33.38 -1.68 8.84
N SER A 41 33.80 -1.89 7.59
CA SER A 41 32.90 -1.91 6.44
C SER A 41 31.88 -3.04 6.58
N ALA A 42 32.35 -4.26 6.80
CA ALA A 42 31.46 -5.43 6.96
C ALA A 42 30.48 -5.27 8.12
N SER A 43 30.90 -4.68 9.25
CA SER A 43 30.01 -4.42 10.38
C SER A 43 28.92 -3.41 10.06
N ARG A 44 29.22 -2.36 9.28
CA ARG A 44 28.23 -1.37 8.83
C ARG A 44 27.23 -2.00 7.88
N ASP A 45 27.71 -2.80 6.92
CA ASP A 45 26.87 -3.49 5.95
C ASP A 45 25.90 -4.45 6.66
N LEU A 46 26.37 -5.18 7.68
CA LEU A 46 25.53 -6.05 8.51
C LEU A 46 24.49 -5.27 9.30
N LYS A 47 24.84 -4.10 9.88
CA LYS A 47 23.89 -3.25 10.60
C LYS A 47 22.81 -2.69 9.67
N ALA A 48 23.20 -2.22 8.49
CA ALA A 48 22.26 -1.72 7.49
C ALA A 48 21.33 -2.83 6.99
N GLY A 49 21.87 -4.02 6.71
CA GLY A 49 21.08 -5.19 6.32
C GLY A 49 20.07 -5.63 7.40
N ASN A 50 20.50 -5.66 8.67
CA ASN A 50 19.61 -6.00 9.77
C ASN A 50 18.51 -4.95 9.96
N LEU A 51 18.83 -3.66 9.85
CA LEU A 51 17.85 -2.58 9.92
C LEU A 51 16.78 -2.73 8.83
N VAL A 52 17.18 -2.96 7.58
CA VAL A 52 16.24 -3.18 6.47
C VAL A 52 15.36 -4.40 6.74
N TYR A 53 15.94 -5.50 7.22
CA TYR A 53 15.19 -6.70 7.56
C TYR A 53 14.13 -6.43 8.65
N GLU A 54 14.51 -5.78 9.76
CA GLU A 54 13.63 -5.48 10.88
C GLU A 54 12.47 -4.57 10.47
N GLU A 55 12.77 -3.49 9.77
CA GLU A 55 11.76 -2.52 9.30
C GLU A 55 10.85 -3.13 8.23
N ALA A 56 11.38 -3.92 7.30
CA ALA A 56 10.58 -4.58 6.27
C ALA A 56 9.65 -5.62 6.89
N ARG A 57 10.10 -6.35 7.90
CA ARG A 57 9.28 -7.31 8.63
C ARG A 57 8.17 -6.63 9.42
N PHE A 58 8.48 -5.50 10.08
CA PHE A 58 7.47 -4.69 10.78
C PHE A 58 6.40 -4.16 9.82
N LEU A 59 6.80 -3.65 8.66
CA LEU A 59 5.88 -3.22 7.61
C LEU A 59 5.00 -4.37 7.09
N MET A 60 5.61 -5.53 6.81
CA MET A 60 4.87 -6.73 6.40
C MET A 60 3.85 -7.15 7.47
N GLU A 61 4.21 -7.10 8.75
CA GLU A 61 3.27 -7.41 9.85
C GLU A 61 2.09 -6.44 9.89
N LYS A 62 2.32 -5.13 9.67
CA LYS A 62 1.24 -4.15 9.58
C LYS A 62 0.26 -4.48 8.45
N ILE A 63 0.76 -4.77 7.25
CA ILE A 63 -0.09 -5.13 6.10
C ILE A 63 -0.86 -6.42 6.41
N VAL A 64 -0.18 -7.45 6.91
CA VAL A 64 -0.81 -8.72 7.34
C VAL A 64 -1.93 -8.49 8.35
N ARG A 65 -1.75 -7.55 9.28
CA ARG A 65 -2.76 -7.23 10.30
C ARG A 65 -4.01 -6.62 9.68
N GLU A 66 -3.85 -5.67 8.76
CA GLU A 66 -4.98 -5.06 8.03
C GLU A 66 -5.73 -6.12 7.21
N VAL A 67 -5.02 -6.99 6.47
CA VAL A 67 -5.64 -8.08 5.69
C VAL A 67 -6.41 -9.07 6.57
N ARG A 68 -5.92 -9.37 7.78
CA ARG A 68 -6.60 -10.30 8.71
C ARG A 68 -7.85 -9.73 9.35
N GLN A 69 -7.92 -8.40 9.49
CA GLN A 69 -9.02 -7.69 10.16
C GLN A 69 -10.16 -7.33 9.20
N SER A 70 -9.91 -7.44 7.89
CA SER A 70 -10.83 -7.11 6.83
C SER A 70 -11.08 -8.32 5.92
N ALA A 71 -12.01 -8.19 4.99
CA ALA A 71 -12.08 -9.06 3.82
C ALA A 71 -11.61 -8.30 2.58
N ILE A 72 -11.49 -9.03 1.47
CA ILE A 72 -11.11 -8.47 0.17
C ILE A 72 -12.35 -7.78 -0.40
N ASP A 73 -12.16 -6.56 -0.90
CA ASP A 73 -13.21 -5.82 -1.59
C ASP A 73 -13.17 -6.16 -3.09
N TYR A 74 -13.87 -7.25 -3.45
CA TYR A 74 -13.90 -7.75 -4.82
C TYR A 74 -14.61 -6.79 -5.79
N GLU A 75 -15.58 -6.02 -5.31
CA GLU A 75 -16.29 -5.00 -6.10
C GLU A 75 -15.32 -3.91 -6.54
N GLN A 76 -14.59 -3.32 -5.58
CA GLN A 76 -13.60 -2.31 -5.88
C GLN A 76 -12.47 -2.86 -6.76
N TYR A 77 -12.03 -4.09 -6.47
CA TYR A 77 -11.02 -4.78 -7.25
C TYR A 77 -11.45 -4.96 -8.70
N PHE A 78 -12.68 -5.38 -8.95
CA PHE A 78 -13.23 -5.53 -10.30
C PHE A 78 -13.35 -4.18 -11.01
N ASN A 79 -13.91 -3.17 -10.34
CA ASN A 79 -14.11 -1.84 -10.92
C ASN A 79 -12.78 -1.21 -11.36
N GLN A 80 -11.74 -1.35 -10.55
CA GLN A 80 -10.43 -0.78 -10.83
C GLN A 80 -9.66 -1.52 -11.92
N ASN A 81 -9.76 -2.85 -11.96
CA ASN A 81 -8.94 -3.66 -12.87
C ASN A 81 -9.63 -3.98 -14.20
N VAL A 82 -10.96 -4.05 -14.24
CA VAL A 82 -11.72 -4.41 -15.45
C VAL A 82 -12.25 -3.16 -16.14
N LEU A 83 -12.96 -2.29 -15.43
CA LEU A 83 -13.75 -1.23 -16.05
C LEU A 83 -12.92 0.00 -16.44
N ILE A 84 -11.94 0.40 -15.62
CA ILE A 84 -11.03 1.52 -15.96
C ILE A 84 -10.27 1.23 -17.26
N SER A 85 -9.90 -0.04 -17.50
CA SER A 85 -9.17 -0.44 -18.70
C SER A 85 -9.97 -0.29 -20.01
N LEU A 86 -11.30 -0.33 -19.92
CA LEU A 86 -12.21 -0.36 -21.06
C LEU A 86 -12.73 1.03 -21.45
N ASN A 87 -12.98 1.90 -20.47
CA ASN A 87 -13.69 3.18 -20.70
C ASN A 87 -12.86 4.44 -20.42
N GLY A 88 -11.56 4.32 -20.15
CA GLY A 88 -10.68 5.48 -20.01
C GLY A 88 -10.85 6.27 -18.72
N GLY A 89 -11.14 5.60 -17.60
CA GLY A 89 -11.21 6.22 -16.27
C GLY A 89 -12.58 6.79 -15.90
N GLY A 90 -13.64 5.97 -16.03
CA GLY A 90 -14.93 6.30 -15.42
C GLY A 90 -14.82 6.33 -13.88
N ASN A 91 -15.57 7.23 -13.23
CA ASN A 91 -15.64 7.27 -11.77
C ASN A 91 -16.31 5.97 -11.28
N TYR A 92 -16.02 5.54 -10.04
CA TYR A 92 -16.61 4.31 -9.52
C TYR A 92 -18.15 4.43 -9.41
N SER A 93 -18.67 5.64 -9.19
CA SER A 93 -20.10 5.97 -9.20
C SER A 93 -20.82 5.53 -10.47
N ASP A 94 -20.12 5.54 -11.61
CA ASP A 94 -20.71 5.22 -12.91
C ASP A 94 -20.90 3.70 -13.08
N ASN A 95 -20.22 2.89 -12.27
CA ASN A 95 -20.22 1.43 -12.35
C ASN A 95 -20.69 0.78 -11.04
N TYR A 96 -21.48 1.50 -10.26
CA TYR A 96 -22.07 0.99 -9.04
C TYR A 96 -22.88 -0.30 -9.31
N CYS A 97 -22.64 -1.35 -8.51
CA CYS A 97 -23.28 -2.67 -8.61
C CYS A 97 -23.07 -3.45 -9.91
N VAL A 98 -22.13 -3.03 -10.76
CA VAL A 98 -21.83 -3.74 -12.00
C VAL A 98 -21.29 -5.14 -11.69
N TYR A 99 -20.42 -5.30 -10.68
CA TYR A 99 -19.82 -6.61 -10.42
C TYR A 99 -20.83 -7.62 -9.86
N SER A 100 -21.73 -7.22 -8.95
CA SER A 100 -22.81 -8.11 -8.47
C SER A 100 -23.73 -8.57 -9.59
N SER A 101 -24.02 -7.72 -10.57
CA SER A 101 -24.93 -8.05 -11.66
C SER A 101 -24.49 -9.26 -12.51
N PHE A 102 -23.19 -9.59 -12.57
CA PHE A 102 -22.67 -10.75 -13.31
C PHE A 102 -23.07 -12.10 -12.73
N PHE A 103 -23.34 -12.16 -11.43
CA PHE A 103 -23.54 -13.44 -10.74
C PHE A 103 -25.02 -13.76 -10.49
N TYR A 104 -25.88 -12.75 -10.46
CA TYR A 104 -27.26 -12.87 -10.00
C TYR A 104 -28.33 -13.00 -11.10
N ASP A 105 -28.00 -12.81 -12.38
CA ASP A 105 -29.00 -12.79 -13.45
C ASP A 105 -28.92 -14.02 -14.37
N ASN A 106 -29.56 -15.12 -13.94
CA ASN A 106 -29.82 -16.27 -14.83
C ASN A 106 -31.28 -16.38 -15.26
N ASP A 107 -32.21 -15.61 -14.66
CA ASP A 107 -33.64 -15.87 -14.80
C ASP A 107 -34.48 -14.65 -15.26
N ASN A 108 -33.92 -13.44 -15.43
CA ASN A 108 -34.71 -12.27 -15.77
C ASN A 108 -34.28 -11.60 -17.09
N GLU A 109 -34.92 -12.01 -18.20
CA GLU A 109 -34.68 -11.50 -19.57
C GLU A 109 -34.76 -9.96 -19.74
N SER A 110 -35.19 -9.19 -18.73
CA SER A 110 -35.45 -7.75 -18.86
C SER A 110 -34.23 -6.83 -18.64
N ILE A 111 -33.10 -7.30 -18.10
CA ILE A 111 -31.87 -6.48 -17.96
C ILE A 111 -30.96 -6.59 -19.22
N GLY A 112 -31.25 -7.54 -20.10
CA GLY A 112 -30.46 -7.84 -21.31
C GLY A 112 -30.38 -6.74 -22.38
N SER A 113 -31.14 -5.64 -22.28
CA SER A 113 -31.09 -4.56 -23.30
C SER A 113 -30.12 -3.42 -22.97
N ARG A 114 -29.69 -3.27 -21.71
CA ARG A 114 -28.72 -2.22 -21.32
C ARG A 114 -27.27 -2.73 -21.25
N ASN A 115 -27.08 -4.05 -21.22
CA ASN A 115 -25.75 -4.65 -21.03
C ASN A 115 -25.13 -5.27 -22.29
N ALA A 116 -25.79 -5.27 -23.47
CA ALA A 116 -25.21 -5.88 -24.67
C ALA A 116 -23.82 -5.28 -25.04
N ASP A 117 -23.64 -3.98 -24.84
CA ASP A 117 -22.36 -3.31 -25.09
C ASP A 117 -21.33 -3.57 -23.97
N MET A 118 -21.78 -3.74 -22.73
CA MET A 118 -20.92 -4.07 -21.59
C MET A 118 -20.47 -5.53 -21.64
N GLU A 119 -21.37 -6.46 -21.95
CA GLU A 119 -21.06 -7.86 -22.21
C GLU A 119 -20.07 -8.00 -23.37
N ALA A 120 -20.23 -7.25 -24.47
CA ALA A 120 -19.27 -7.27 -25.58
C ALA A 120 -17.87 -6.80 -25.14
N ASN A 121 -17.78 -5.74 -24.34
CA ASN A 121 -16.50 -5.24 -23.80
C ASN A 121 -15.87 -6.19 -22.77
N ILE A 122 -16.68 -6.88 -21.98
CA ILE A 122 -16.21 -7.86 -20.99
C ILE A 122 -15.77 -9.15 -21.65
N VAL A 123 -16.49 -9.62 -22.68
CA VAL A 123 -16.04 -10.73 -23.51
C VAL A 123 -14.71 -10.39 -24.17
N ALA A 124 -14.52 -9.15 -24.64
CA ALA A 124 -13.23 -8.69 -25.15
C ALA A 124 -12.11 -8.69 -24.09
N ALA A 125 -12.40 -8.29 -22.84
CA ALA A 125 -11.45 -8.37 -21.72
C ALA A 125 -11.14 -9.83 -21.31
N THR A 126 -12.13 -10.72 -21.39
CA THR A 126 -12.02 -12.14 -21.04
C THR A 126 -11.19 -12.91 -22.07
N LEU A 127 -11.16 -12.47 -23.33
CA LEU A 127 -10.39 -13.10 -24.41
C LEU A 127 -8.87 -12.88 -24.32
N ASN A 128 -8.38 -12.04 -23.40
CA ASN A 128 -6.94 -11.92 -23.10
C ASN A 128 -6.63 -12.21 -21.61
N PRO A 129 -6.70 -13.48 -21.17
CA PRO A 129 -6.47 -13.86 -19.78
C PRO A 129 -5.03 -13.57 -19.29
N ALA A 130 -4.08 -13.34 -20.20
CA ALA A 130 -2.73 -12.90 -19.86
C ALA A 130 -2.67 -11.42 -19.46
N ALA A 131 -3.58 -10.58 -19.96
CA ALA A 131 -3.69 -9.17 -19.54
C ALA A 131 -4.36 -9.00 -18.17
N VAL A 132 -5.21 -9.95 -17.75
CA VAL A 132 -5.98 -9.88 -16.49
C VAL A 132 -5.32 -10.64 -15.33
N ARG A 133 -4.05 -11.03 -15.46
CA ARG A 133 -3.17 -11.39 -14.33
C ARG A 133 -2.29 -10.20 -13.97
N ALA A 134 -2.89 -9.01 -13.89
CA ALA A 134 -2.16 -7.82 -13.52
C ALA A 134 -1.49 -8.10 -12.16
N ILE A 135 -0.17 -7.99 -12.14
CA ILE A 135 0.59 -7.88 -10.91
C ILE A 135 0.08 -6.59 -10.26
N GLU A 136 -0.63 -6.71 -9.14
CA GLU A 136 -1.27 -5.53 -8.57
C GLU A 136 -0.43 -4.93 -7.46
N ASN A 137 -0.11 -3.65 -7.66
CA ASN A 137 0.56 -2.83 -6.67
C ASN A 137 -0.44 -2.18 -5.71
N LYS A 138 -1.73 -2.55 -5.78
CA LYS A 138 -2.87 -2.05 -5.02
C LYS A 138 -3.61 -3.23 -4.38
N LEU A 139 -4.11 -3.06 -3.16
CA LEU A 139 -4.98 -4.01 -2.47
C LEU A 139 -6.16 -3.25 -1.88
N PHE A 140 -7.37 -3.77 -2.13
CA PHE A 140 -8.62 -3.22 -1.64
C PHE A 140 -9.20 -4.15 -0.59
N LEU A 141 -9.53 -3.59 0.56
CA LEU A 141 -10.06 -4.29 1.71
C LEU A 141 -11.30 -3.58 2.20
N ILE A 142 -12.24 -4.36 2.73
CA ILE A 142 -13.43 -3.87 3.39
C ILE A 142 -13.58 -4.52 4.75
N ASN A 143 -13.94 -3.75 5.76
CA ASN A 143 -14.12 -4.28 7.11
C ASN A 143 -15.33 -5.22 7.15
N LEU A 144 -15.40 -6.05 8.20
CA LEU A 144 -16.47 -7.05 8.34
C LEU A 144 -17.88 -6.45 8.49
N ALA A 145 -17.98 -5.17 8.84
CA ALA A 145 -19.24 -4.46 8.95
C ALA A 145 -19.72 -3.87 7.61
N GLY A 146 -18.90 -3.92 6.55
CA GLY A 146 -19.24 -3.36 5.25
C GLY A 146 -19.22 -1.83 5.18
N ASN A 147 -18.76 -1.14 6.23
CA ASN A 147 -18.85 0.32 6.35
C ASN A 147 -17.48 1.01 6.46
N ARG A 148 -16.37 0.29 6.26
CA ARG A 148 -15.04 0.90 6.23
C ARG A 148 -14.17 0.21 5.18
N ARG A 149 -13.69 0.98 4.22
CA ARG A 149 -12.74 0.54 3.18
C ARG A 149 -11.33 0.88 3.58
N THR A 150 -10.40 0.09 3.10
CA THR A 150 -8.96 0.30 3.28
C THR A 150 -8.27 -0.07 1.99
N MET A 151 -7.48 0.86 1.46
CA MET A 151 -6.70 0.64 0.26
C MET A 151 -5.22 0.77 0.60
N ILE A 152 -4.44 -0.22 0.17
CA ILE A 152 -2.99 -0.27 0.39
C ILE A 152 -2.32 -0.27 -0.97
N LYS A 153 -1.37 0.64 -1.22
CA LYS A 153 -0.61 0.64 -2.47
C LYS A 153 0.84 1.07 -2.28
N ARG A 154 1.67 0.79 -3.29
CA ARG A 154 3.00 1.41 -3.42
C ARG A 154 2.87 2.76 -4.10
N ILE A 155 3.48 3.79 -3.51
CA ILE A 155 3.52 5.16 -4.04
C ILE A 155 4.97 5.62 -4.13
N GLU A 156 5.31 6.37 -5.17
CA GLU A 156 6.61 7.02 -5.25
C GLU A 156 6.55 8.40 -4.60
N ARG A 157 7.39 8.62 -3.59
CA ARG A 157 7.49 9.89 -2.86
C ARG A 157 8.84 10.51 -3.11
N ASN A 158 8.85 11.81 -3.39
CA ASN A 158 10.09 12.57 -3.42
C ASN A 158 10.52 12.90 -1.99
N VAL A 159 11.59 12.28 -1.52
CA VAL A 159 12.21 12.58 -0.22
C VAL A 159 13.57 13.18 -0.49
N ASP A 160 13.71 14.48 -0.19
CA ASP A 160 14.92 15.30 -0.36
C ASP A 160 15.48 15.38 -1.79
N GLY A 161 14.69 15.16 -2.83
CA GLY A 161 15.13 15.15 -4.24
C GLY A 161 15.38 13.75 -4.83
N GLU A 162 14.98 12.69 -4.13
CA GLU A 162 15.06 11.32 -4.63
C GLU A 162 13.70 10.65 -4.55
N LEU A 163 13.31 9.95 -5.61
CA LEU A 163 12.07 9.18 -5.66
C LEU A 163 12.28 7.86 -4.93
N ILE A 164 11.61 7.70 -3.80
CA ILE A 164 11.61 6.47 -3.02
C ILE A 164 10.21 5.86 -3.01
N GLY A 165 10.14 4.53 -3.17
CA GLY A 165 8.90 3.80 -3.02
C GLY A 165 8.50 3.72 -1.56
N LYS A 166 7.24 4.04 -1.27
CA LYS A 166 6.60 3.92 0.03
C LYS A 166 5.38 3.01 -0.07
N VAL A 167 5.11 2.26 0.98
CA VAL A 167 3.79 1.63 1.13
C VAL A 167 2.93 2.61 1.90
N SER A 168 1.78 2.90 1.34
CA SER A 168 0.86 3.88 1.88
C SER A 168 -0.55 3.28 1.96
N ILE A 169 -1.32 3.77 2.91
CA ILE A 169 -2.68 3.31 3.20
C ILE A 169 -3.62 4.50 3.19
N VAL A 170 -4.82 4.29 2.68
CA VAL A 170 -5.95 5.20 2.87
C VAL A 170 -7.10 4.40 3.48
N LYS A 171 -7.81 5.01 4.43
CA LYS A 171 -9.00 4.42 5.03
C LYS A 171 -10.18 5.33 4.74
N MET A 172 -11.31 4.71 4.44
CA MET A 172 -12.54 5.41 4.11
C MET A 172 -13.68 4.81 4.93
N GLU A 173 -14.61 5.65 5.37
CA GLU A 173 -15.82 5.28 6.08
C GLU A 173 -17.03 5.42 5.16
N GLY A 174 -17.85 4.37 5.16
CA GLY A 174 -19.10 4.31 4.43
C GLY A 174 -20.18 5.14 5.12
N ARG A 175 -20.94 5.85 4.31
CA ARG A 175 -22.16 6.57 4.69
C ARG A 175 -23.28 6.17 3.72
N ASP A 176 -24.49 6.20 4.25
CA ASP A 176 -25.75 6.04 3.55
C ASP A 176 -26.37 7.45 3.49
N PHE A 177 -26.31 8.08 2.32
CA PHE A 177 -26.89 9.38 2.04
C PHE A 177 -28.19 9.29 1.20
N GLY A 178 -28.52 8.13 0.63
CA GLY A 178 -29.66 7.88 -0.26
C GLY A 178 -29.29 7.75 -1.76
N GLU A 179 -30.28 7.39 -2.59
CA GLU A 179 -30.11 7.17 -4.05
C GLU A 179 -29.76 8.48 -4.80
N ASP A 180 -30.03 9.64 -4.19
CA ASP A 180 -29.59 10.93 -4.67
C ASP A 180 -28.21 11.29 -4.12
N HIS A 181 -27.18 10.60 -4.60
CA HIS A 181 -25.88 11.25 -4.76
C HIS A 181 -26.06 12.42 -5.72
N ILE A 182 -26.58 13.57 -5.23
CA ILE A 182 -27.01 14.68 -6.06
C ILE A 182 -25.85 15.02 -6.96
N ASN A 183 -26.03 14.66 -8.22
CA ASN A 183 -25.07 14.88 -9.27
C ASN A 183 -24.79 16.38 -9.23
N ARG A 184 -23.50 16.78 -9.22
CA ARG A 184 -23.03 18.17 -9.10
C ARG A 184 -23.80 19.18 -9.97
N ASN A 185 -24.44 18.70 -11.03
CA ASN A 185 -25.21 19.47 -12.00
C ASN A 185 -26.66 19.81 -11.59
N ASP A 186 -27.29 19.13 -10.62
CA ASP A 186 -28.66 19.46 -10.21
C ASP A 186 -28.72 20.68 -9.27
N SER A 187 -27.59 21.08 -8.71
CA SER A 187 -27.40 22.35 -7.99
C SER A 187 -27.26 23.59 -8.88
N TYR A 188 -27.33 23.49 -10.20
CA TYR A 188 -27.25 24.67 -11.09
C TYR A 188 -28.43 25.66 -10.94
N ASN A 189 -29.45 25.31 -10.14
CA ASN A 189 -30.58 26.17 -9.81
C ASN A 189 -30.39 27.04 -8.55
N GLY A 190 -29.15 27.33 -8.14
CA GLY A 190 -28.86 28.51 -7.30
C GLY A 190 -29.32 28.45 -5.84
N ALA A 191 -29.68 27.28 -5.31
CA ALA A 191 -29.84 27.09 -3.87
C ALA A 191 -28.45 26.86 -3.27
N ALA A 192 -27.96 27.84 -2.50
CA ALA A 192 -26.68 27.74 -1.81
C ALA A 192 -26.64 26.47 -0.95
N ALA A 193 -25.66 25.61 -1.22
CA ALA A 193 -25.31 24.46 -0.39
C ALA A 193 -24.80 24.99 0.96
N SER A 194 -25.74 25.28 1.88
CA SER A 194 -25.41 25.43 3.29
C SER A 194 -25.34 24.05 3.92
N GLU A 195 -24.59 23.89 5.02
CA GLU A 195 -24.55 22.67 5.85
C GLU A 195 -25.96 22.17 6.22
N ALA A 196 -26.90 23.11 6.39
CA ALA A 196 -28.31 22.81 6.60
C ALA A 196 -28.98 22.24 5.33
N GLY A 197 -28.57 22.65 4.13
CA GLY A 197 -29.07 22.14 2.86
C GLY A 197 -28.83 20.65 2.66
N CYS A 198 -27.67 20.13 3.07
CA CYS A 198 -27.35 18.69 3.00
C CYS A 198 -28.26 17.81 3.88
N LEU A 199 -28.75 18.36 4.99
CA LEU A 199 -29.71 17.69 5.88
C LEU A 199 -31.17 18.09 5.60
N ALA A 200 -31.41 19.16 4.82
CA ALA A 200 -32.73 19.79 4.64
C ALA A 200 -33.30 19.74 3.22
N THR A 201 -32.49 19.50 2.18
CA THR A 201 -33.01 18.91 0.95
C THR A 201 -33.33 17.48 1.32
N LYS A 202 -34.61 17.28 1.67
CA LYS A 202 -35.24 16.02 2.03
C LYS A 202 -34.32 14.85 1.70
N SER A 203 -33.61 14.33 2.71
CA SER A 203 -33.35 12.90 2.72
C SER A 203 -34.71 12.31 2.43
N ASP A 204 -34.89 11.71 1.27
CA ASP A 204 -36.08 10.94 1.02
C ASP A 204 -36.03 9.89 2.12
N ALA A 205 -36.82 10.07 3.18
CA ALA A 205 -36.79 9.21 4.38
C ALA A 205 -37.22 7.77 4.06
N ARG A 206 -37.32 7.44 2.77
CA ARG A 206 -37.63 6.17 2.16
C ARG A 206 -36.40 5.45 1.61
N GLU A 207 -35.22 6.07 1.61
CA GLU A 207 -34.05 5.55 0.86
C GLU A 207 -32.76 5.44 1.68
N ALA A 208 -32.77 5.79 2.98
CA ALA A 208 -31.77 5.28 3.93
C ALA A 208 -32.04 3.79 4.16
N ASP A 209 -31.77 2.99 3.13
CA ASP A 209 -32.02 1.56 3.07
C ASP A 209 -31.00 0.76 3.90
N GLY A 210 -30.04 1.45 4.51
CA GLY A 210 -28.99 0.91 5.33
C GLY A 210 -27.82 0.37 4.51
N LEU A 211 -27.75 0.67 3.21
CA LEU A 211 -26.62 0.35 2.35
C LEU A 211 -25.66 1.55 2.31
N THR A 212 -24.36 1.24 2.30
CA THR A 212 -23.35 2.28 2.11
C THR A 212 -23.36 2.67 0.63
N ASP A 213 -23.49 3.96 0.37
CA ASP A 213 -23.55 4.49 -0.99
C ASP A 213 -22.34 5.40 -1.27
N THR A 214 -21.82 6.04 -0.23
CA THR A 214 -20.76 7.04 -0.30
C THR A 214 -19.63 6.65 0.61
N TRP A 215 -18.41 6.76 0.09
CA TRP A 215 -17.20 6.61 0.87
C TRP A 215 -16.64 8.00 1.19
N LEU A 216 -16.30 8.23 2.45
CA LEU A 216 -15.64 9.43 2.94
C LEU A 216 -14.29 9.07 3.52
N CYS A 217 -13.30 9.94 3.39
CA CYS A 217 -12.00 9.64 3.96
C CYS A 217 -12.05 9.72 5.49
N ASP A 218 -11.36 8.78 6.12
CA ASP A 218 -11.28 8.73 7.57
C ASP A 218 -10.56 10.00 8.09
N PRO A 219 -10.97 10.60 9.21
CA PRO A 219 -10.31 11.79 9.76
C PRO A 219 -8.81 11.62 10.00
N ASP A 220 -8.36 10.39 10.31
CA ASP A 220 -6.94 10.07 10.51
C ASP A 220 -6.19 9.87 9.17
N TYR A 221 -6.93 9.81 8.05
CA TYR A 221 -6.44 9.58 6.69
C TYR A 221 -7.05 10.61 5.72
N PRO A 222 -6.77 11.92 5.92
CA PRO A 222 -7.44 12.98 5.17
C PRO A 222 -7.06 12.92 3.69
N CYS A 223 -8.07 12.84 2.82
CA CYS A 223 -7.89 12.97 1.38
C CYS A 223 -7.61 14.41 1.00
N THR A 224 -6.34 14.79 1.00
CA THR A 224 -5.90 16.13 0.57
C THR A 224 -6.07 16.27 -0.95
N ARG A 225 -6.82 17.26 -1.45
CA ARG A 225 -6.76 17.60 -2.88
C ARG A 225 -5.60 18.58 -3.10
N ASN A 226 -4.68 18.30 -4.01
CA ASN A 226 -3.55 19.20 -4.32
C ASN A 226 -3.92 20.34 -5.28
N THR A 227 -5.19 20.54 -5.61
CA THR A 227 -5.61 21.68 -6.41
C THR A 227 -5.68 22.93 -5.52
N PRO A 228 -4.93 24.02 -5.81
CA PRO A 228 -5.04 25.30 -5.10
C PRO A 228 -6.36 26.05 -5.37
N LEU A 229 -7.41 25.34 -5.77
CA LEU A 229 -8.73 25.87 -6.07
C LEU A 229 -9.65 25.43 -4.93
N ASP A 230 -9.94 26.41 -4.08
CA ASP A 230 -10.85 26.44 -2.94
C ASP A 230 -10.49 25.58 -1.72
N ASP A 231 -9.98 26.29 -0.70
CA ASP A 231 -9.92 25.90 0.71
C ASP A 231 -11.31 25.58 1.32
N ASP A 232 -12.40 25.68 0.55
CA ASP A 232 -13.79 25.48 1.00
C ASP A 232 -14.33 24.04 0.79
N ILE A 233 -13.50 23.07 0.39
CA ILE A 233 -13.92 21.66 0.23
C ILE A 233 -13.76 20.84 1.53
N TYR A 234 -13.21 21.46 2.59
CA TYR A 234 -13.32 20.92 3.95
C TYR A 234 -14.63 21.34 4.65
N GLU A 235 -15.41 22.25 4.06
CA GLU A 235 -16.80 22.41 4.45
C GLU A 235 -17.64 21.31 3.79
N VAL A 236 -18.57 20.79 4.57
CA VAL A 236 -19.42 19.61 4.37
C VAL A 236 -20.34 19.81 3.16
N ASN A 237 -19.77 19.80 1.97
CA ASN A 237 -20.50 19.83 0.73
C ASN A 237 -20.84 18.36 0.41
N CYS A 238 -22.12 18.02 0.27
CA CYS A 238 -22.69 16.68 0.00
C CYS A 238 -22.10 15.89 -1.18
N PHE A 239 -21.08 16.42 -1.83
CA PHE A 239 -20.35 15.77 -2.87
C PHE A 239 -19.33 14.82 -2.24
N GLY A 240 -19.76 13.60 -1.94
CA GLY A 240 -18.90 12.52 -1.49
C GLY A 240 -17.82 12.21 -2.52
N PHE A 241 -16.65 12.82 -2.38
CA PHE A 241 -15.56 12.75 -3.36
C PHE A 241 -14.50 11.68 -3.05
N ALA A 242 -14.70 10.75 -2.11
CA ALA A 242 -13.67 9.71 -1.90
C ALA A 242 -13.64 8.68 -3.04
N ASP A 243 -14.54 8.78 -4.00
CA ASP A 243 -14.61 7.82 -5.09
C ASP A 243 -13.52 7.98 -6.16
N THR A 244 -12.79 9.10 -6.10
CA THR A 244 -11.68 9.41 -7.01
C THR A 244 -10.34 9.47 -6.27
N VAL A 245 -10.05 8.57 -5.33
CA VAL A 245 -8.67 8.40 -4.82
C VAL A 245 -7.77 7.72 -5.87
N ASP A 246 -7.83 8.17 -7.13
CA ASP A 246 -6.93 7.72 -8.17
C ASP A 246 -5.59 8.46 -8.08
N ASP A 247 -5.60 9.68 -7.56
CA ASP A 247 -4.39 10.41 -7.26
C ASP A 247 -3.68 9.82 -6.02
N ASP A 248 -2.34 9.91 -5.98
CA ASP A 248 -1.51 9.53 -4.82
C ASP A 248 -1.73 10.40 -3.57
N HIS A 249 -2.84 11.16 -3.54
CA HIS A 249 -3.26 12.01 -2.46
C HIS A 249 -4.16 11.26 -1.47
N GLY A 250 -4.16 11.67 -0.20
CA GLY A 250 -4.92 10.99 0.86
C GLY A 250 -4.28 9.72 1.43
N PHE A 251 -3.24 9.22 0.77
CA PHE A 251 -2.48 8.08 1.25
C PHE A 251 -1.48 8.49 2.33
N VAL A 252 -1.60 7.87 3.49
CA VAL A 252 -0.67 8.00 4.61
C VAL A 252 0.40 6.92 4.50
N ASP A 253 1.68 7.31 4.49
CA ASP A 253 2.79 6.38 4.41
C ASP A 253 2.88 5.55 5.70
N ILE A 254 2.84 4.22 5.57
CA ILE A 254 3.03 3.28 6.69
C ILE A 254 4.42 2.66 6.71
N SER A 255 5.14 2.75 5.58
CA SER A 255 6.52 2.30 5.46
C SER A 255 7.49 3.25 6.16
N PRO A 256 8.44 2.74 6.96
CA PRO A 256 9.48 3.53 7.61
C PRO A 256 10.31 4.38 6.62
N ASN A 257 10.86 5.50 7.09
CA ASN A 257 11.74 6.36 6.29
C ASN A 257 13.03 5.65 5.85
N ALA A 258 13.46 4.64 6.60
CA ALA A 258 14.66 3.86 6.31
C ALA A 258 14.52 2.87 5.15
N LEU A 259 13.31 2.66 4.63
CA LEU A 259 13.06 1.74 3.52
C LEU A 259 12.77 2.50 2.22
N ASN A 260 13.30 1.96 1.14
CA ASN A 260 12.86 2.17 -0.23
C ASN A 260 12.16 0.89 -0.72
N ILE A 261 10.87 0.97 -1.02
CA ILE A 261 10.08 -0.17 -1.47
C ILE A 261 10.22 -0.27 -2.99
N VAL A 262 11.01 -1.22 -3.47
CA VAL A 262 11.28 -1.40 -4.90
C VAL A 262 10.11 -2.09 -5.60
N ASN A 263 9.57 -3.14 -4.97
CA ASN A 263 8.46 -3.90 -5.51
C ASN A 263 7.45 -4.21 -4.40
N LEU A 264 6.17 -4.10 -4.72
CA LEU A 264 5.07 -4.52 -3.85
C LEU A 264 4.00 -5.13 -4.74
N GLN A 265 3.67 -6.39 -4.51
CA GLN A 265 2.67 -7.12 -5.25
C GLN A 265 1.69 -7.80 -4.29
N PHE A 266 0.42 -7.70 -4.63
CA PHE A 266 -0.66 -8.45 -4.02
C PHE A 266 -1.20 -9.47 -5.02
N ILE A 267 -1.34 -10.71 -4.58
CA ILE A 267 -1.89 -11.81 -5.37
C ILE A 267 -3.10 -12.32 -4.61
N VAL A 268 -4.29 -12.00 -5.09
CA VAL A 268 -5.58 -12.41 -4.51
C VAL A 268 -6.00 -13.77 -5.08
N SER A 269 -6.48 -14.66 -4.23
CA SER A 269 -7.02 -15.98 -4.61
C SER A 269 -8.18 -16.36 -3.69
N PRO A 270 -9.37 -16.75 -4.22
CA PRO A 270 -9.70 -16.84 -5.63
C PRO A 270 -9.83 -15.44 -6.27
N LYS A 271 -9.81 -15.39 -7.60
CA LYS A 271 -9.89 -14.13 -8.34
C LYS A 271 -11.29 -13.52 -8.27
N ASP A 272 -12.30 -14.38 -8.31
CA ASP A 272 -13.70 -14.01 -8.18
C ASP A 272 -14.16 -14.17 -6.73
N ASP A 273 -15.21 -13.44 -6.36
CA ASP A 273 -15.78 -13.48 -5.02
C ASP A 273 -16.41 -14.87 -4.77
N PRO A 274 -15.92 -15.64 -3.78
CA PRO A 274 -16.45 -16.97 -3.47
C PRO A 274 -17.91 -16.98 -3.04
N TRP A 275 -18.44 -15.84 -2.56
CA TRP A 275 -19.80 -15.75 -2.06
C TRP A 275 -20.81 -15.43 -3.16
N LYS A 276 -20.41 -14.63 -4.16
CA LYS A 276 -21.25 -14.31 -5.31
C LYS A 276 -21.14 -15.39 -6.40
N ALA A 277 -19.96 -15.96 -6.62
CA ALA A 277 -19.70 -16.99 -7.62
C ALA A 277 -20.02 -18.43 -7.14
N TYR A 278 -21.13 -18.63 -6.42
CA TYR A 278 -21.46 -19.91 -5.76
C TYR A 278 -21.62 -21.09 -6.75
N ASN A 279 -21.93 -20.79 -8.00
CA ASN A 279 -22.09 -21.79 -9.08
C ASN A 279 -20.75 -22.28 -9.67
N MET A 280 -19.60 -21.78 -9.21
CA MET A 280 -18.28 -22.15 -9.71
C MET A 280 -17.51 -22.98 -8.66
N ASP A 281 -17.24 -24.25 -8.98
CA ASP A 281 -16.59 -25.19 -8.05
C ASP A 281 -15.16 -24.76 -7.64
N ASP A 282 -14.46 -23.98 -8.48
CA ASP A 282 -13.08 -23.53 -8.24
C ASP A 282 -12.99 -22.27 -7.35
N VAL A 283 -14.12 -21.60 -7.10
CA VAL A 283 -14.18 -20.36 -6.31
C VAL A 283 -14.61 -20.62 -4.86
N GLN A 284 -15.07 -21.83 -4.52
CA GLN A 284 -15.50 -22.20 -3.15
C GLN A 284 -14.33 -22.45 -2.17
N ILE A 285 -13.32 -21.58 -2.18
CA ILE A 285 -12.16 -21.61 -1.28
C ILE A 285 -12.10 -20.34 -0.42
N GLN A 286 -11.46 -20.44 0.75
CA GLN A 286 -11.25 -19.28 1.60
C GLN A 286 -10.34 -18.25 0.91
N PRO A 287 -10.77 -16.98 0.78
CA PRO A 287 -9.95 -15.94 0.19
C PRO A 287 -8.63 -15.77 0.93
N ASN A 288 -7.57 -15.64 0.16
CA ASN A 288 -6.24 -15.34 0.64
C ASN A 288 -5.54 -14.32 -0.25
N VAL A 289 -4.61 -13.61 0.37
CA VAL A 289 -3.73 -12.64 -0.29
C VAL A 289 -2.30 -13.11 -0.06
N THR A 290 -1.57 -13.31 -1.15
CA THR A 290 -0.11 -13.47 -1.11
C THR A 290 0.54 -12.11 -1.41
N ILE A 291 1.29 -11.61 -0.43
CA ILE A 291 2.01 -10.35 -0.51
C ILE A 291 3.47 -10.67 -0.85
N GLN A 292 4.00 -10.06 -1.90
CA GLN A 292 5.42 -10.08 -2.22
C GLN A 292 5.98 -8.66 -2.15
N MET A 293 7.00 -8.44 -1.34
CA MET A 293 7.58 -7.12 -1.13
C MET A 293 9.10 -7.19 -1.23
N THR A 294 9.69 -6.36 -2.09
CA THR A 294 11.14 -6.14 -2.14
C THR A 294 11.44 -4.76 -1.59
N ALA A 295 12.23 -4.72 -0.51
CA ALA A 295 12.64 -3.49 0.16
C ALA A 295 14.17 -3.36 0.13
N GLU A 296 14.63 -2.13 0.00
CA GLU A 296 16.02 -1.73 0.03
C GLU A 296 16.22 -0.68 1.14
N ALA A 297 17.46 -0.54 1.62
CA ALA A 297 17.77 0.60 2.47
C ALA A 297 17.56 1.90 1.69
N ASN A 298 17.01 2.92 2.35
CA ASN A 298 16.89 4.24 1.77
C ASN A 298 18.29 4.78 1.43
N PRO A 299 18.59 5.01 0.14
CA PRO A 299 19.92 5.43 -0.32
C PRO A 299 20.43 6.65 0.44
N LYS A 300 19.59 7.64 0.80
CA LYS A 300 20.04 8.83 1.55
C LYS A 300 20.49 8.57 2.97
N LEU A 301 19.93 7.56 3.62
CA LEU A 301 20.40 7.15 4.94
C LEU A 301 21.70 6.32 4.84
N VAL A 302 21.94 5.69 3.68
CA VAL A 302 23.12 4.86 3.40
C VAL A 302 24.28 5.68 2.81
N ASP A 303 24.01 6.77 2.09
CA ASP A 303 24.97 7.56 1.29
C ASP A 303 26.05 8.27 2.12
N THR A 304 25.87 8.31 3.45
CA THR A 304 26.97 8.72 4.36
C THR A 304 28.10 7.68 4.45
N THR A 305 27.92 6.50 3.84
CA THR A 305 28.87 5.41 3.87
C THR A 305 29.04 4.87 2.45
N ASN A 306 30.27 4.83 1.93
CA ASN A 306 30.63 4.22 0.64
C ASN A 306 30.32 2.70 0.62
N VAL A 307 29.04 2.32 0.67
CA VAL A 307 28.62 0.93 0.62
C VAL A 307 28.59 0.51 -0.84
N ALA A 308 29.34 -0.53 -1.18
CA ALA A 308 29.45 -1.02 -2.56
C ALA A 308 28.12 -1.61 -3.10
N ARG A 309 27.16 -1.92 -2.22
CA ARG A 309 25.86 -2.50 -2.56
C ARG A 309 24.80 -2.12 -1.53
N VAL A 310 23.70 -1.51 -1.98
CA VAL A 310 22.54 -1.25 -1.13
C VAL A 310 21.96 -2.60 -0.66
N PRO A 311 21.79 -2.83 0.65
CA PRO A 311 21.20 -4.07 1.13
C PRO A 311 19.73 -4.13 0.70
N SER A 312 19.34 -5.27 0.14
CA SER A 312 17.98 -5.55 -0.33
C SER A 312 17.45 -6.84 0.28
N ILE A 313 16.14 -6.89 0.48
CA ILE A 313 15.42 -8.05 0.98
C ILE A 313 14.10 -8.25 0.23
N THR A 314 13.75 -9.50 -0.04
CA THR A 314 12.43 -9.88 -0.54
C THR A 314 11.71 -10.70 0.52
N LEU A 315 10.49 -10.29 0.86
CA LEU A 315 9.61 -10.96 1.80
C LEU A 315 8.37 -11.46 1.05
N THR A 316 7.90 -12.66 1.40
CA THR A 316 6.66 -13.22 0.89
C THR A 316 5.83 -13.75 2.05
N SER A 317 4.54 -13.43 2.05
CA SER A 317 3.59 -13.87 3.08
C SER A 317 2.23 -14.15 2.47
N THR A 318 1.63 -15.28 2.79
CA THR A 318 0.26 -15.62 2.37
C THR A 318 -0.66 -15.58 3.59
N ILE A 319 -1.78 -14.88 3.47
CA ILE A 319 -2.72 -14.63 4.56
C ILE A 319 -4.13 -14.96 4.07
N THR A 320 -4.83 -15.80 4.80
CA THR A 320 -6.26 -16.01 4.62
C THR A 320 -7.06 -14.94 5.36
N THR A 321 -8.13 -14.44 4.75
CA THR A 321 -9.09 -13.57 5.43
C THR A 321 -9.84 -14.39 6.48
N ARG A 322 -10.21 -13.78 7.62
CA ARG A 322 -10.95 -14.50 8.67
C ARG A 322 -12.46 -14.52 8.44
N ASN A 323 -12.92 -13.90 7.37
CA ASN A 323 -14.34 -13.80 7.09
C ASN A 323 -14.84 -15.03 6.32
N TYR A 324 -15.96 -15.59 6.78
CA TYR A 324 -16.64 -16.73 6.16
C TYR A 324 -18.04 -16.35 5.66
N ASN A 325 -18.40 -15.06 5.69
CA ASN A 325 -19.70 -14.58 5.26
C ASN A 325 -19.53 -13.52 4.18
N GLU A 326 -20.52 -13.42 3.29
CA GLU A 326 -20.67 -12.28 2.40
C GLU A 326 -20.74 -10.98 3.22
N ILE A 327 -20.04 -9.95 2.74
CA ILE A 327 -20.11 -8.61 3.32
C ILE A 327 -21.15 -7.84 2.51
N ASN A 328 -22.16 -7.33 3.20
CA ASN A 328 -23.15 -6.46 2.59
C ASN A 328 -22.56 -5.05 2.46
N SER A 329 -21.91 -4.79 1.33
CA SER A 329 -21.31 -3.51 1.01
C SER A 329 -21.86 -3.02 -0.32
N ASP A 330 -22.98 -2.30 -0.28
CA ASP A 330 -23.40 -1.40 -1.36
C ASP A 330 -24.46 -1.98 -2.33
N CYS A 331 -24.47 -3.28 -2.66
CA CYS A 331 -25.34 -3.80 -3.73
C CYS A 331 -26.16 -5.05 -3.35
N ARG A 332 -27.49 -4.94 -3.41
CA ARG A 332 -28.46 -6.05 -3.29
C ARG A 332 -29.35 -6.15 -4.52
#